data_AF-A0A2I2A9V9-F1
#
_entry.id   AF-A0A2I2A9V9-F1
#
_cell.length_a   1.000
_cell.length_b   1.000
_cell.length_c   1.000
_cell.angle_alpha   90.00
_cell.angle_beta   90.00
_cell.angle_gamma   90.00
#
_symmetry.space_group_name_H-M   'P 1'
#
loop_
_entity.id
_entity.type
_entity.pdbx_description
1 polymer ?
#
loop_
_entity_poly.entity_id
_entity_poly.type
_entity_poly.pdbx_seq_one_letter_code
_entity_poly.pdbx_strand_id
1 'polypeptide(L)'
;MVEKATRGTLTHVVHWEAKLGWQHIDVEEAEKIYDGKTVRSSEQVLMCSLCHDYVTLTRSSAKRPAYFKHKRMEQESVKDCPDRSENKGGISHSKVSLKDAKLPLRLEEHGSKYSLNLGILPEYSNISLSDERLIITTDKSSIKQKISLESLDYDKVTYFELRDVAAKEYHLKFENEDINDYGLPHSALGVIDGAFFDEQTKRRIPFNGQVQLGKEYYFVISKSSSKYQDWKKLRGAKHTTTKELGNLNRNILVFSIKANKLNFEVASFFFILGVNLVNKLDKVYPIWPETIRSQDRYFPNSNELILYNPKKYGIALQASRSANADIDENVFVPEPLISNDRRRALITSKNSYITDYVFLWQDDTKLTKRKSVKNEVTVYDSDRNSDKYQFEIYTYNELPKKKLVIESKKQEILTVILYEASIPVDIREGSKVRLRDDEINPGQEIRIYDGLVLLKRLKFADNDSDLDNKLYKQLLSVQNSEKIKFKSNMAIWGIKLVDYPKCRRWLQECKIKREIPRVAVKILQKEFRR
;
A
#
# COMPACT_ATOMS: atom_id res chain seq x y z
N MET A 1 37.37 -8.76 9.96
CA MET A 1 37.96 -9.22 8.69
C MET A 1 37.19 -8.51 7.59
N VAL A 2 37.85 -7.61 6.88
CA VAL A 2 37.22 -6.71 5.90
C VAL A 2 37.09 -7.47 4.58
N GLU A 3 35.86 -7.59 4.06
CA GLU A 3 35.56 -8.09 2.72
C GLU A 3 36.42 -7.33 1.70
N LYS A 4 37.32 -8.05 1.03
CA LYS A 4 37.93 -7.53 -0.20
C LYS A 4 36.88 -7.61 -1.29
N ALA A 5 36.11 -6.54 -1.46
CA ALA A 5 35.29 -6.33 -2.65
C ALA A 5 36.16 -6.45 -3.91
N THR A 6 36.04 -7.58 -4.61
CA THR A 6 36.66 -7.80 -5.92
C THR A 6 35.92 -6.96 -6.96
N ARG A 7 36.40 -5.73 -7.17
CA ARG A 7 35.95 -4.81 -8.23
C ARG A 7 35.69 -5.56 -9.55
N GLY A 8 34.44 -5.54 -10.02
CA GLY A 8 34.05 -6.06 -11.33
C GLY A 8 33.46 -7.47 -11.36
N THR A 9 33.11 -8.03 -10.20
CA THR A 9 32.37 -9.32 -10.09
C THR A 9 30.87 -9.05 -10.11
N LEU A 10 30.12 -9.81 -10.92
CA LEU A 10 28.65 -9.81 -10.87
C LEU A 10 28.20 -10.45 -9.56
N THR A 11 27.20 -9.89 -8.90
CA THR A 11 26.62 -10.44 -7.66
C THR A 11 25.23 -11.02 -7.90
N HIS A 12 24.54 -10.66 -8.98
CA HIS A 12 23.17 -11.07 -9.24
C HIS A 12 23.13 -12.27 -10.20
N VAL A 13 23.62 -13.43 -9.73
CA VAL A 13 23.73 -14.65 -10.55
C VAL A 13 22.82 -15.74 -10.02
N VAL A 14 22.18 -16.47 -10.95
CA VAL A 14 21.32 -17.61 -10.66
C VAL A 14 21.81 -18.88 -11.33
N HIS A 15 21.60 -20.02 -10.67
CA HIS A 15 21.81 -21.35 -11.21
C HIS A 15 20.51 -22.16 -11.25
N TRP A 16 20.46 -23.16 -12.11
CA TRP A 16 19.30 -24.02 -12.22
C TRP A 16 19.32 -25.14 -11.18
N GLU A 17 18.25 -25.24 -10.39
CA GLU A 17 17.97 -26.36 -9.52
C GLU A 17 16.69 -27.09 -9.95
N ALA A 18 16.76 -28.41 -10.13
CA ALA A 18 15.66 -29.18 -10.74
C ALA A 18 14.32 -29.11 -9.97
N LYS A 19 14.34 -28.88 -8.66
CA LYS A 19 13.13 -28.82 -7.82
C LYS A 19 12.62 -27.38 -7.61
N LEU A 20 13.55 -26.44 -7.45
CA LEU A 20 13.23 -25.06 -7.07
C LEU A 20 13.21 -24.08 -8.25
N GLY A 21 13.83 -24.45 -9.37
CA GLY A 21 14.00 -23.59 -10.54
C GLY A 21 15.29 -22.75 -10.45
N TRP A 22 15.28 -21.56 -11.02
CA TRP A 22 16.41 -20.62 -10.94
C TRP A 22 16.57 -20.06 -9.52
N GLN A 23 17.66 -20.43 -8.84
CA GLN A 23 18.03 -19.97 -7.50
C GLN A 23 19.25 -19.07 -7.55
N HIS A 24 19.34 -18.11 -6.64
CA HIS A 24 20.54 -17.31 -6.46
C HIS A 24 21.75 -18.21 -6.13
N ILE A 25 22.93 -17.79 -6.55
CA ILE A 25 24.18 -18.47 -6.21
C ILE A 25 25.31 -17.45 -6.08
N ASP A 26 26.09 -17.55 -5.01
CA ASP A 26 27.31 -16.77 -4.86
C ASP A 26 28.51 -17.44 -5.56
N VAL A 27 29.65 -16.75 -5.59
CA VAL A 27 30.86 -17.26 -6.24
C VAL A 27 31.41 -18.50 -5.53
N GLU A 28 31.38 -18.52 -4.19
CA GLU A 28 31.98 -19.60 -3.39
C GLU A 28 31.18 -20.90 -3.51
N GLU A 29 29.85 -20.80 -3.50
CA GLU A 29 28.90 -21.88 -3.74
C GLU A 29 29.02 -22.41 -5.17
N ALA A 30 29.13 -21.51 -6.16
CA ALA A 30 29.33 -21.92 -7.54
C ALA A 30 30.66 -22.63 -7.74
N GLU A 31 31.76 -22.17 -7.12
CA GLU A 31 33.02 -22.91 -7.17
C GLU A 31 32.91 -24.32 -6.57
N LYS A 32 32.15 -24.48 -5.49
CA LYS A 32 31.90 -25.82 -4.91
C LYS A 32 31.08 -26.71 -5.85
N ILE A 33 30.02 -26.16 -6.46
CA ILE A 33 29.11 -26.91 -7.35
C ILE A 33 29.80 -27.33 -8.66
N TYR A 34 30.71 -26.50 -9.18
CA TYR A 34 31.39 -26.73 -10.46
C TYR A 34 32.86 -27.16 -10.32
N ASP A 35 33.25 -27.71 -9.16
CA ASP A 35 34.60 -28.21 -8.86
C ASP A 35 35.73 -27.20 -9.14
N GLY A 36 35.49 -25.91 -8.94
CA GLY A 36 36.44 -24.83 -9.23
C GLY A 36 36.83 -24.72 -10.71
N LYS A 37 36.03 -25.29 -11.63
CA LYS A 37 36.25 -25.19 -13.09
C LYS A 37 35.65 -23.89 -13.63
N THR A 38 36.19 -23.44 -14.76
CA THR A 38 35.56 -22.36 -15.52
C THR A 38 34.26 -22.88 -16.13
N VAL A 39 33.15 -22.24 -15.80
CA VAL A 39 31.84 -22.50 -16.40
C VAL A 39 31.58 -21.43 -17.45
N ARG A 40 31.57 -21.80 -18.72
CA ARG A 40 31.38 -20.84 -19.82
C ARG A 40 29.89 -20.49 -19.95
N SER A 41 29.61 -19.24 -20.31
CA SER A 41 28.24 -18.80 -20.69
C SER A 41 27.59 -19.65 -21.79
N SER A 42 28.38 -20.31 -22.66
CA SER A 42 27.87 -21.25 -23.66
C SER A 42 27.30 -22.54 -23.07
N GLU A 43 27.65 -22.87 -21.83
CA GLU A 43 27.11 -24.03 -21.11
C GLU A 43 25.71 -23.77 -20.58
N GLN A 44 25.25 -22.50 -20.57
CA GLN A 44 23.88 -22.09 -20.26
C GLN A 44 23.38 -22.44 -18.84
N VAL A 45 24.27 -22.75 -17.91
CA VAL A 45 23.89 -23.18 -16.54
C VAL A 45 23.84 -22.03 -15.51
N LEU A 46 24.38 -20.86 -15.85
CA LEU A 46 24.43 -19.67 -15.00
C LEU A 46 23.91 -18.45 -15.77
N MET A 47 23.03 -17.66 -15.15
CA MET A 47 22.49 -16.43 -15.74
C MET A 47 22.55 -15.26 -14.78
N CYS A 48 22.63 -14.05 -15.33
CA CYS A 48 22.42 -12.83 -14.55
C CYS A 48 20.91 -12.60 -14.35
N SER A 49 20.47 -12.41 -13.12
CA SER A 49 19.06 -12.19 -12.77
C SER A 49 18.55 -10.78 -13.04
N LEU A 50 19.42 -9.90 -13.53
CA LEU A 50 19.08 -8.53 -13.91
C LEU A 50 18.87 -8.39 -15.43
N CYS A 51 19.84 -8.83 -16.24
CA CYS A 51 19.75 -8.72 -17.70
C CYS A 51 19.27 -10.00 -18.40
N HIS A 52 19.14 -11.11 -17.66
CA HIS A 52 18.74 -12.43 -18.16
C HIS A 52 19.64 -12.99 -19.28
N ASP A 53 20.93 -12.62 -19.24
CA ASP A 53 21.95 -13.16 -20.13
C ASP A 53 22.80 -14.20 -19.40
N TYR A 54 23.37 -15.15 -20.16
CA TYR A 54 24.22 -16.19 -19.61
C TYR A 54 25.59 -15.63 -19.20
N VAL A 55 26.05 -16.02 -18.01
CA VAL A 55 27.30 -15.54 -17.42
C VAL A 55 28.37 -16.64 -17.37
N THR A 56 29.61 -16.24 -17.14
CA THR A 56 30.77 -17.14 -17.03
C THR A 56 31.31 -17.07 -15.60
N LEU A 57 31.44 -18.22 -14.95
CA LEU A 57 32.26 -18.37 -13.74
C LEU A 57 33.70 -18.59 -14.18
N THR A 58 34.61 -17.74 -13.71
CA THR A 58 36.05 -17.92 -13.95
C THR A 58 36.65 -18.87 -12.92
N ARG A 59 37.65 -19.66 -13.30
CA ARG A 59 38.41 -20.49 -12.36
C ARG A 59 39.31 -19.65 -11.46
N SER A 60 39.32 -19.96 -10.17
CA SER A 60 40.30 -19.43 -9.22
C SER A 60 41.74 -19.74 -9.62
N SER A 61 42.62 -18.77 -9.41
CA SER A 61 44.06 -18.89 -9.64
C SER A 61 44.83 -18.25 -8.49
N ALA A 62 46.12 -18.56 -8.37
CA ALA A 62 47.00 -17.97 -7.35
C ALA A 62 47.01 -16.42 -7.36
N LYS A 63 46.65 -15.79 -8.48
CA LYS A 63 46.66 -14.32 -8.65
C LYS A 63 45.29 -13.68 -8.54
N ARG A 64 44.20 -14.43 -8.73
CA ARG A 64 42.82 -13.92 -8.74
C ARG A 64 41.85 -15.00 -8.28
N PRO A 65 40.98 -14.70 -7.30
CA PRO A 65 39.87 -15.59 -6.98
C PRO A 65 38.92 -15.71 -8.18
N ALA A 66 38.08 -16.74 -8.17
CA ALA A 66 36.97 -16.86 -9.11
C ALA A 66 36.05 -15.64 -9.00
N TYR A 67 35.36 -15.38 -10.09
CA TYR A 67 34.35 -14.35 -10.18
C TYR A 67 33.46 -14.57 -11.39
N PHE A 68 32.24 -14.07 -11.31
CA PHE A 68 31.28 -14.04 -12.41
C PHE A 68 31.54 -12.88 -13.36
N LYS A 69 31.39 -13.12 -14.67
CA LYS A 69 31.48 -12.09 -15.71
C LYS A 69 30.58 -12.38 -16.91
N HIS A 70 30.16 -11.34 -17.63
CA HIS A 70 29.50 -11.47 -18.92
C HIS A 70 30.47 -11.85 -20.05
N LYS A 71 29.94 -12.44 -21.13
CA LYS A 71 30.73 -12.99 -22.26
C LYS A 71 31.39 -11.92 -23.13
N ARG A 72 30.69 -10.82 -23.45
CA ARG A 72 31.19 -9.75 -24.34
C ARG A 72 30.72 -8.37 -23.90
N MET A 73 31.62 -7.41 -24.04
CA MET A 73 31.46 -6.03 -23.59
C MET A 73 30.45 -5.22 -24.44
N GLU A 74 30.13 -5.71 -25.64
CA GLU A 74 29.46 -4.98 -26.73
C GLU A 74 27.98 -5.34 -26.94
N GLN A 75 27.47 -6.42 -26.34
CA GLN A 75 26.04 -6.76 -26.40
C GLN A 75 25.22 -5.70 -25.65
N GLU A 76 24.18 -5.15 -26.28
CA GLU A 76 23.33 -4.10 -25.68
C GLU A 76 22.75 -4.52 -24.32
N SER A 77 22.24 -5.76 -24.20
CA SER A 77 21.74 -6.32 -22.94
C SER A 77 22.76 -6.32 -21.78
N VAL A 78 24.06 -6.30 -22.11
CA VAL A 78 25.19 -6.36 -21.15
C VAL A 78 25.80 -4.97 -20.90
N LYS A 79 25.55 -3.99 -21.78
CA LYS A 79 26.01 -2.61 -21.60
C LYS A 79 25.24 -1.92 -20.48
N ASP A 80 23.94 -2.18 -20.41
CA ASP A 80 23.01 -1.51 -19.48
C ASP A 80 22.68 -2.38 -18.26
N CYS A 81 23.42 -3.47 -18.02
CA CYS A 81 23.20 -4.33 -16.87
C CYS A 81 23.53 -3.57 -15.56
N PRO A 82 22.57 -3.44 -14.61
CA PRO A 82 22.77 -2.67 -13.37
C PRO A 82 23.96 -3.13 -12.54
N ASP A 83 24.20 -4.45 -12.46
CA ASP A 83 25.34 -5.07 -11.75
C ASP A 83 26.70 -4.58 -12.24
N ARG A 84 26.74 -4.12 -13.50
CA ARG A 84 27.94 -3.59 -14.15
C ARG A 84 28.14 -2.10 -13.88
N SER A 85 27.06 -1.32 -13.84
CA SER A 85 27.09 0.12 -13.56
C SER A 85 27.36 0.41 -12.09
N GLU A 86 26.78 -0.37 -11.18
CA GLU A 86 26.98 -0.22 -9.72
C GLU A 86 28.44 -0.48 -9.31
N ASN A 87 29.15 -1.33 -10.07
CA ASN A 87 30.57 -1.63 -9.85
C ASN A 87 31.55 -0.51 -10.30
N LYS A 88 31.09 0.56 -10.95
CA LYS A 88 31.97 1.62 -11.51
C LYS A 88 32.12 2.89 -10.67
N GLY A 89 31.33 3.06 -9.62
CA GLY A 89 31.45 4.18 -8.69
C GLY A 89 30.47 3.95 -7.55
N GLY A 90 30.88 4.25 -6.32
CA GLY A 90 30.05 4.06 -5.13
C GLY A 90 28.71 4.78 -5.30
N ILE A 91 27.70 4.06 -5.74
CA ILE A 91 26.33 4.52 -5.86
C ILE A 91 25.58 3.78 -4.77
N SER A 92 25.15 4.54 -3.77
CA SER A 92 24.13 4.19 -2.79
C SER A 92 23.06 3.34 -3.46
N HIS A 93 22.78 2.15 -2.91
CA HIS A 93 21.66 1.28 -3.28
C HIS A 93 20.52 2.11 -3.85
N SER A 94 20.30 2.04 -5.16
CA SER A 94 19.31 2.90 -5.81
C SER A 94 17.98 2.73 -5.08
N LYS A 95 17.46 3.84 -4.57
CA LYS A 95 16.18 3.82 -3.86
C LYS A 95 15.13 3.52 -4.92
N VAL A 96 14.59 2.29 -4.91
CA VAL A 96 13.47 1.90 -5.77
C VAL A 96 12.40 2.95 -5.54
N SER A 97 12.09 3.70 -6.60
CA SER A 97 11.13 4.78 -6.60
C SER A 97 10.04 4.48 -7.62
N LEU A 98 8.83 4.93 -7.31
CA LEU A 98 7.65 4.74 -8.12
C LEU A 98 7.83 5.31 -9.53
N LYS A 99 8.57 6.41 -9.67
CA LYS A 99 8.89 6.99 -10.98
C LYS A 99 9.59 6.01 -11.92
N ASP A 100 10.37 5.07 -11.36
CA ASP A 100 11.11 4.05 -12.11
C ASP A 100 10.21 2.85 -12.49
N ALA A 101 8.98 2.82 -11.98
CA ALA A 101 8.00 1.81 -12.36
C ALA A 101 7.53 2.01 -13.81
N LYS A 102 6.87 0.98 -14.35
CA LYS A 102 6.29 1.04 -15.69
C LYS A 102 4.77 1.22 -15.61
N LEU A 103 4.25 2.04 -16.52
CA LEU A 103 2.82 2.19 -16.75
C LEU A 103 2.22 0.85 -17.20
N PRO A 104 0.99 0.52 -16.78
CA PRO A 104 0.37 -0.76 -17.09
C PRO A 104 -0.01 -0.83 -18.58
N LEU A 105 0.23 -1.98 -19.20
CA LEU A 105 -0.31 -2.32 -20.52
C LEU A 105 -1.39 -3.38 -20.37
N ARG A 106 -2.42 -3.31 -21.23
CA ARG A 106 -3.52 -4.27 -21.24
C ARG A 106 -3.86 -4.67 -22.68
N LEU A 107 -4.14 -5.95 -22.89
CA LEU A 107 -4.75 -6.44 -24.13
C LEU A 107 -6.26 -6.33 -24.05
N GLU A 108 -6.86 -6.01 -25.19
CA GLU A 108 -8.31 -6.07 -25.38
C GLU A 108 -8.61 -6.92 -26.62
N GLU A 109 -9.61 -7.78 -26.49
CA GLU A 109 -9.91 -8.83 -27.45
C GLU A 109 -11.12 -8.48 -28.30
N HIS A 110 -10.94 -8.55 -29.62
CA HIS A 110 -11.96 -8.29 -30.63
C HIS A 110 -12.04 -9.50 -31.57
N GLY A 111 -12.37 -10.66 -30.99
CA GLY A 111 -12.32 -11.95 -31.70
C GLY A 111 -10.87 -12.36 -32.01
N SER A 112 -10.52 -12.50 -33.29
CA SER A 112 -9.15 -12.85 -33.72
C SER A 112 -8.21 -11.64 -33.82
N LYS A 113 -8.71 -10.43 -33.55
CA LYS A 113 -7.90 -9.21 -33.51
C LYS A 113 -7.79 -8.73 -32.07
N TYR A 114 -6.63 -8.19 -31.73
CA TYR A 114 -6.40 -7.60 -30.42
C TYR A 114 -6.03 -6.13 -30.58
N SER A 115 -6.35 -5.33 -29.56
CA SER A 115 -5.77 -4.00 -29.35
C SER A 115 -4.86 -4.00 -28.13
N LEU A 116 -3.90 -3.07 -28.12
CA LEU A 116 -2.98 -2.87 -27.00
C LEU A 116 -3.27 -1.50 -26.40
N ASN A 117 -3.60 -1.48 -25.11
CA ASN A 117 -3.99 -0.27 -24.42
C ASN A 117 -2.95 0.10 -23.35
N LEU A 118 -2.58 1.39 -23.29
CA LEU A 118 -1.78 1.96 -22.22
C LEU A 118 -2.70 2.47 -21.12
N GLY A 119 -2.48 2.00 -19.89
CA GLY A 119 -3.20 2.48 -18.73
C GLY A 119 -2.53 3.72 -18.15
N ILE A 120 -3.33 4.76 -17.95
CA ILE A 120 -2.94 6.01 -17.29
C ILE A 120 -3.54 5.99 -15.89
N LEU A 121 -2.71 6.31 -14.91
CA LEU A 121 -3.05 6.28 -13.50
C LEU A 121 -3.98 7.46 -13.13
N PRO A 122 -4.94 7.27 -12.21
CA PRO A 122 -5.84 8.35 -11.77
C PRO A 122 -5.10 9.52 -11.11
N GLU A 123 -3.89 9.30 -10.60
CA GLU A 123 -3.07 10.35 -9.99
C GLU A 123 -2.76 11.48 -10.98
N TYR A 124 -2.67 11.18 -12.29
CA TYR A 124 -2.44 12.20 -13.32
C TYR A 124 -3.56 13.24 -13.44
N SER A 125 -4.80 12.90 -13.07
CA SER A 125 -5.92 13.86 -13.12
C SER A 125 -5.87 14.89 -11.98
N ASN A 126 -5.02 14.67 -10.97
CA ASN A 126 -4.98 15.49 -9.75
C ASN A 126 -3.72 16.35 -9.64
N ILE A 127 -2.78 16.22 -10.58
CA ILE A 127 -1.43 16.78 -10.47
C ILE A 127 -1.29 18.15 -11.12
N SER A 128 -1.95 18.39 -12.25
CA SER A 128 -1.74 19.59 -13.05
C SER A 128 -2.93 20.56 -12.97
N LEU A 129 -2.65 21.83 -12.64
CA LEU A 129 -3.61 22.94 -12.71
C LEU A 129 -3.49 23.74 -14.03
N SER A 130 -2.41 23.53 -14.80
CA SER A 130 -1.99 24.34 -15.95
C SER A 130 -2.17 23.60 -17.29
N ASP A 131 -1.88 22.31 -17.32
CA ASP A 131 -2.06 21.43 -18.47
C ASP A 131 -3.42 20.74 -18.48
N GLU A 132 -4.07 20.72 -19.64
CA GLU A 132 -5.36 20.03 -19.88
C GLU A 132 -5.16 18.64 -20.53
N ARG A 133 -3.93 18.33 -20.98
CA ARG A 133 -3.67 17.17 -21.85
C ARG A 133 -2.37 16.43 -21.53
N LEU A 134 -2.42 15.13 -21.77
CA LEU A 134 -1.28 14.23 -21.79
C LEU A 134 -0.92 13.86 -23.23
N ILE A 135 0.36 13.59 -23.46
CA ILE A 135 0.88 13.14 -24.74
C ILE A 135 1.61 11.81 -24.57
N ILE A 136 1.17 10.79 -25.31
CA ILE A 136 1.90 9.55 -25.49
C ILE A 136 2.82 9.71 -26.71
N THR A 137 4.09 9.39 -26.51
CA THR A 137 5.15 9.37 -27.53
C THR A 137 5.84 8.00 -27.56
N THR A 138 6.54 7.70 -28.65
CA THR A 138 7.25 6.42 -28.83
C THR A 138 8.69 6.64 -29.27
N ASP A 139 9.51 5.58 -29.18
CA ASP A 139 10.91 5.59 -29.60
C ASP A 139 11.12 5.66 -31.12
N LYS A 140 10.16 5.17 -31.92
CA LYS A 140 10.33 5.00 -33.37
C LYS A 140 9.49 5.93 -34.23
N SER A 141 8.36 6.39 -33.73
CA SER A 141 7.40 7.13 -34.55
C SER A 141 7.23 8.56 -34.07
N SER A 142 7.03 9.46 -35.04
CA SER A 142 6.56 10.83 -34.78
C SER A 142 5.09 10.88 -34.34
N ILE A 143 4.45 9.71 -34.16
CA ILE A 143 3.06 9.61 -33.72
C ILE A 143 2.97 10.10 -32.28
N LYS A 144 2.26 11.21 -32.11
CA LYS A 144 1.89 11.76 -30.82
C LYS A 144 0.40 11.55 -30.63
N GLN A 145 0.03 10.83 -29.57
CA GLN A 145 -1.37 10.65 -29.20
C GLN A 145 -1.69 11.56 -28.03
N LYS A 146 -2.59 12.52 -28.25
CA LYS A 146 -3.06 13.45 -27.22
C LYS A 146 -4.28 12.89 -26.51
N ILE A 147 -4.30 13.03 -25.20
CA ILE A 147 -5.36 12.55 -24.31
C ILE A 147 -5.79 13.72 -23.42
N SER A 148 -7.09 13.96 -23.32
CA SER A 148 -7.63 14.94 -22.37
C SER A 148 -7.56 14.38 -20.95
N LEU A 149 -7.14 15.19 -19.97
CA LEU A 149 -7.18 14.80 -18.56
C LEU A 149 -8.61 14.53 -18.08
N GLU A 150 -9.62 15.19 -18.66
CA GLU A 150 -11.04 14.96 -18.35
C GLU A 150 -11.52 13.55 -18.73
N SER A 151 -10.80 12.88 -19.64
CA SER A 151 -11.12 11.51 -20.03
C SER A 151 -10.61 10.48 -19.02
N LEU A 152 -9.84 10.89 -18.02
CA LEU A 152 -9.35 10.02 -16.96
C LEU A 152 -10.43 9.80 -15.91
N ASP A 153 -10.60 8.56 -15.51
CA ASP A 153 -11.37 8.22 -14.33
C ASP A 153 -10.56 8.56 -13.06
N TYR A 154 -11.17 9.29 -12.14
CA TYR A 154 -10.55 9.68 -10.86
C TYR A 154 -10.25 8.51 -9.93
N ASP A 155 -10.90 7.36 -10.17
CA ASP A 155 -10.91 6.23 -9.27
C ASP A 155 -10.27 4.95 -9.83
N LYS A 156 -9.90 4.91 -11.11
CA LYS A 156 -9.28 3.71 -11.69
C LYS A 156 -8.33 4.04 -12.82
N VAL A 157 -7.45 3.09 -13.12
CA VAL A 157 -6.58 3.17 -14.31
C VAL A 157 -7.45 3.25 -15.56
N THR A 158 -7.23 4.30 -16.35
CA THR A 158 -7.94 4.53 -17.61
C THR A 158 -7.08 4.04 -18.77
N TYR A 159 -7.63 3.14 -19.59
CA TYR A 159 -6.89 2.50 -20.67
C TYR A 159 -7.19 3.15 -22.01
N PHE A 160 -6.15 3.55 -22.73
CA PHE A 160 -6.24 4.13 -24.05
C PHE A 160 -5.56 3.23 -25.07
N GLU A 161 -6.27 2.91 -26.15
CA GLU A 161 -5.72 2.15 -27.26
C GLU A 161 -4.52 2.87 -27.89
N LEU A 162 -3.43 2.13 -28.09
CA LEU A 162 -2.18 2.61 -28.65
C LEU A 162 -2.22 2.52 -30.18
N ARG A 163 -1.99 3.65 -30.85
CA ARG A 163 -1.92 3.71 -32.31
C ARG A 163 -0.68 3.01 -32.89
N ASP A 164 0.44 3.02 -32.16
CA ASP A 164 1.69 2.39 -32.58
C ASP A 164 2.04 1.20 -31.68
N VAL A 165 1.58 0.01 -32.07
CA VAL A 165 1.87 -1.24 -31.34
C VAL A 165 3.28 -1.80 -31.57
N ALA A 166 4.08 -1.18 -32.46
CA ALA A 166 5.41 -1.65 -32.86
C ALA A 166 6.58 -0.89 -32.18
N ALA A 167 6.25 0.04 -31.27
CA ALA A 167 7.20 0.74 -30.42
C ALA A 167 7.91 -0.22 -29.46
N LYS A 168 9.19 0.06 -29.15
CA LYS A 168 9.90 -0.62 -28.05
C LYS A 168 9.53 -0.02 -26.71
N GLU A 169 9.25 1.28 -26.68
CA GLU A 169 8.89 1.99 -25.45
C GLU A 169 7.87 3.09 -25.74
N TYR A 170 6.98 3.29 -24.77
CA TYR A 170 6.01 4.37 -24.71
C TYR A 170 6.40 5.32 -23.61
N HIS A 171 6.34 6.62 -23.87
CA HIS A 171 6.58 7.67 -22.89
C HIS A 171 5.38 8.59 -22.79
N LEU A 172 4.91 8.78 -21.56
CA LEU A 172 3.86 9.72 -21.21
C LEU A 172 4.52 11.02 -20.76
N LYS A 173 3.92 12.15 -21.13
CA LYS A 173 4.30 13.47 -20.62
C LYS A 173 3.10 14.41 -20.62
N PHE A 174 3.17 15.49 -19.87
CA PHE A 174 2.24 16.59 -20.04
C PHE A 174 2.54 17.37 -21.33
N GLU A 175 1.55 18.13 -21.82
CA GLU A 175 1.71 18.90 -23.05
C GLU A 175 2.67 20.07 -22.87
N ASN A 176 2.58 20.79 -21.74
CA ASN A 176 3.39 21.98 -21.44
C ASN A 176 4.41 21.77 -20.29
N GLU A 177 4.26 20.74 -19.46
CA GLU A 177 5.15 20.45 -18.33
C GLU A 177 5.94 19.13 -18.44
N ASP A 178 7.04 19.02 -17.67
CA ASP A 178 7.76 17.76 -17.52
C ASP A 178 7.14 16.92 -16.40
N ILE A 179 6.89 15.65 -16.71
CA ILE A 179 6.29 14.67 -15.82
C ILE A 179 7.27 14.20 -14.73
N ASN A 180 8.58 14.38 -14.96
CA ASN A 180 9.65 13.89 -14.10
C ASN A 180 9.62 14.52 -12.70
N ASP A 181 9.06 15.72 -12.57
CA ASP A 181 8.98 16.45 -11.30
C ASP A 181 7.95 15.87 -10.33
N TYR A 182 7.04 15.03 -10.82
CA TYR A 182 5.90 14.51 -10.04
C TYR A 182 6.10 13.10 -9.46
N GLY A 183 7.25 12.46 -9.72
CA GLY A 183 7.58 11.16 -9.12
C GLY A 183 6.69 9.99 -9.53
N LEU A 184 5.90 10.13 -10.62
CA LEU A 184 5.01 9.10 -11.13
C LEU A 184 5.62 8.27 -12.28
N PRO A 185 5.16 7.02 -12.49
CA PRO A 185 5.60 6.18 -13.61
C PRO A 185 5.19 6.79 -14.94
N HIS A 186 6.14 7.12 -15.81
CA HIS A 186 5.86 7.84 -17.06
C HIS A 186 6.27 7.05 -18.32
N SER A 187 6.60 5.76 -18.21
CA SER A 187 7.05 4.95 -19.35
C SER A 187 6.50 3.53 -19.29
N ALA A 188 6.38 2.87 -20.45
CA ALA A 188 6.02 1.45 -20.54
C ALA A 188 6.81 0.75 -21.65
N LEU A 189 7.25 -0.48 -21.39
CA LEU A 189 7.89 -1.32 -22.41
C LEU A 189 6.85 -1.89 -23.38
N GLY A 190 7.13 -1.77 -24.67
CA GLY A 190 6.34 -2.35 -25.76
C GLY A 190 6.47 -3.86 -25.87
N VAL A 191 5.73 -4.45 -26.81
CA VAL A 191 5.53 -5.91 -26.89
C VAL A 191 6.40 -6.58 -27.94
N ILE A 192 7.21 -5.82 -28.69
CA ILE A 192 7.87 -6.36 -29.89
C ILE A 192 8.85 -7.49 -29.59
N ASP A 193 9.56 -7.42 -28.46
CA ASP A 193 10.57 -8.41 -28.04
C ASP A 193 10.04 -9.49 -27.11
N GLY A 194 8.73 -9.72 -27.13
CA GLY A 194 8.06 -10.67 -26.27
C GLY A 194 7.50 -10.00 -25.02
N ALA A 195 6.22 -10.24 -24.75
CA ALA A 195 5.56 -9.79 -23.53
C ALA A 195 4.52 -10.80 -23.09
N PHE A 196 4.46 -11.06 -21.78
CA PHE A 196 3.43 -11.89 -21.18
C PHE A 196 2.31 -11.04 -20.61
N PHE A 197 1.09 -11.53 -20.71
CA PHE A 197 -0.09 -10.93 -20.11
C PHE A 197 -0.85 -12.00 -19.32
N ASP A 198 -1.36 -11.61 -18.17
CA ASP A 198 -2.23 -12.45 -17.37
C ASP A 198 -3.55 -12.70 -18.11
N GLU A 199 -3.98 -13.96 -18.20
CA GLU A 199 -5.16 -14.33 -18.97
C GLU A 199 -6.44 -13.67 -18.40
N GLN A 200 -6.59 -13.55 -17.08
CA GLN A 200 -7.84 -13.04 -16.49
C GLN A 200 -7.93 -11.52 -16.57
N THR A 201 -6.86 -10.83 -16.17
CA THR A 201 -6.83 -9.37 -16.11
C THR A 201 -6.45 -8.74 -17.45
N LYS A 202 -5.90 -9.54 -18.38
CA LYS A 202 -5.32 -9.11 -19.66
C LYS A 202 -4.18 -8.12 -19.50
N ARG A 203 -3.60 -7.98 -18.30
CA ARG A 203 -2.54 -7.02 -17.99
C ARG A 203 -1.17 -7.61 -18.21
N ARG A 204 -0.25 -6.77 -18.68
CA ARG A 204 1.15 -7.14 -18.88
C ARG A 204 1.77 -7.54 -17.55
N ILE A 205 2.48 -8.67 -17.57
CA ILE A 205 3.35 -9.08 -16.48
C ILE A 205 4.64 -8.26 -16.60
N PRO A 206 5.06 -7.55 -15.54
CA PRO A 206 6.25 -6.71 -15.59
C PRO A 206 7.51 -7.55 -15.73
N PHE A 207 8.60 -6.88 -16.13
CA PHE A 207 9.91 -7.50 -16.19
C PHE A 207 10.31 -7.99 -14.79
N ASN A 208 10.93 -9.17 -14.73
CA ASN A 208 11.18 -9.93 -13.51
C ASN A 208 9.94 -10.39 -12.72
N GLY A 209 8.73 -10.17 -13.24
CA GLY A 209 7.48 -10.70 -12.69
C GLY A 209 7.40 -12.23 -12.73
N GLN A 210 6.38 -12.81 -12.08
CA GLN A 210 6.21 -14.26 -11.95
C GLN A 210 5.09 -14.82 -12.84
N VAL A 211 5.35 -15.99 -13.42
CA VAL A 211 4.35 -16.82 -14.11
C VAL A 211 4.26 -18.19 -13.42
N GLN A 212 3.05 -18.71 -13.27
CA GLN A 212 2.80 -19.92 -12.50
C GLN A 212 2.71 -21.16 -13.40
N LEU A 213 3.35 -22.24 -12.97
CA LEU A 213 3.19 -23.56 -13.58
C LEU A 213 1.71 -23.97 -13.61
N GLY A 214 1.26 -24.51 -14.74
CA GLY A 214 -0.11 -24.97 -14.93
C GLY A 214 -1.14 -23.87 -15.22
N LYS A 215 -0.78 -22.59 -15.07
CA LYS A 215 -1.63 -21.45 -15.42
C LYS A 215 -1.40 -21.01 -16.87
N GLU A 216 -2.47 -20.55 -17.50
CA GLU A 216 -2.48 -20.04 -18.87
C GLU A 216 -2.25 -18.52 -18.89
N TYR A 217 -1.52 -18.06 -19.91
CA TYR A 217 -1.11 -16.68 -20.10
C TYR A 217 -1.20 -16.32 -21.58
N TYR A 218 -1.31 -15.04 -21.89
CA TYR A 218 -1.08 -14.57 -23.26
C TYR A 218 0.36 -14.19 -23.47
N PHE A 219 0.89 -14.53 -24.63
CA PHE A 219 2.22 -14.17 -25.07
C PHE A 219 2.15 -13.44 -26.41
N VAL A 220 2.72 -12.25 -26.44
CA VAL A 220 2.73 -11.38 -27.61
C VAL A 220 4.15 -11.19 -28.08
N ILE A 221 4.41 -11.40 -29.37
CA ILE A 221 5.75 -11.26 -29.95
C ILE A 221 5.69 -10.81 -31.41
N SER A 222 6.66 -9.98 -31.82
CA SER A 222 6.84 -9.63 -33.22
C SER A 222 7.61 -10.71 -33.99
N LYS A 223 7.17 -11.01 -35.22
CA LYS A 223 7.91 -11.83 -36.19
C LYS A 223 9.31 -11.27 -36.50
N SER A 224 9.50 -9.96 -36.30
CA SER A 224 10.77 -9.27 -36.53
C SER A 224 11.72 -9.31 -35.33
N SER A 225 11.29 -9.82 -34.18
CA SER A 225 12.15 -9.89 -32.99
C SER A 225 13.22 -10.97 -33.16
N SER A 226 14.43 -10.69 -32.66
CA SER A 226 15.50 -11.69 -32.58
C SER A 226 15.07 -12.92 -31.75
N LYS A 227 14.17 -12.74 -30.77
CA LYS A 227 13.64 -13.80 -29.91
C LYS A 227 12.57 -14.66 -30.57
N TYR A 228 12.08 -14.28 -31.76
CA TYR A 228 11.01 -15.02 -32.44
C TYR A 228 11.42 -16.44 -32.87
N GLN A 229 12.70 -16.64 -33.20
CA GLN A 229 13.19 -17.98 -33.55
C GLN A 229 13.27 -18.90 -32.34
N ASP A 230 13.65 -18.38 -31.18
CA ASP A 230 13.68 -19.15 -29.94
C ASP A 230 12.26 -19.50 -29.47
N TRP A 231 11.30 -18.60 -29.66
CA TRP A 231 9.88 -18.89 -29.50
C TRP A 231 9.40 -20.06 -30.37
N LYS A 232 9.76 -20.08 -31.67
CA LYS A 232 9.34 -21.17 -32.57
C LYS A 232 9.83 -22.54 -32.09
N LYS A 233 11.05 -22.62 -31.55
CA LYS A 233 11.61 -23.86 -30.99
C LYS A 233 10.78 -24.33 -29.80
N LEU A 234 10.47 -23.43 -28.86
CA LEU A 234 9.71 -23.76 -27.67
C LEU A 234 8.24 -24.09 -27.95
N ARG A 235 7.62 -23.46 -28.96
CA ARG A 235 6.24 -23.75 -29.37
C ARG A 235 6.02 -25.24 -29.65
N GLY A 236 7.06 -25.94 -30.11
CA GLY A 236 7.06 -27.38 -30.37
C GLY A 236 7.50 -28.26 -29.19
N ALA A 237 7.83 -27.68 -28.03
CA ALA A 237 8.32 -28.44 -26.89
C ALA A 237 7.19 -29.23 -26.20
N LYS A 238 7.50 -30.45 -25.74
CA LYS A 238 6.52 -31.35 -25.07
C LYS A 238 5.98 -30.81 -23.74
N HIS A 239 6.61 -29.77 -23.18
CA HIS A 239 6.35 -29.29 -21.83
C HIS A 239 5.60 -27.96 -21.78
N THR A 240 5.14 -27.47 -22.92
CA THR A 240 4.30 -26.28 -23.07
C THR A 240 3.07 -26.61 -23.89
N THR A 241 1.95 -25.98 -23.58
CA THR A 241 0.76 -25.95 -24.46
C THR A 241 0.70 -24.55 -25.06
N THR A 242 0.57 -24.46 -26.38
CA THR A 242 0.49 -23.18 -27.08
C THR A 242 -0.63 -23.19 -28.11
N LYS A 243 -1.33 -22.05 -28.25
CA LYS A 243 -2.37 -21.86 -29.25
C LYS A 243 -2.25 -20.46 -29.83
N GLU A 244 -2.25 -20.34 -31.15
CA GLU A 244 -2.35 -19.03 -31.80
C GLU A 244 -3.78 -18.52 -31.68
N LEU A 245 -3.96 -17.31 -31.15
CA LEU A 245 -5.27 -16.72 -30.91
C LEU A 245 -5.61 -15.67 -31.96
N GLY A 246 -4.62 -14.87 -32.33
CA GLY A 246 -4.84 -13.72 -33.20
C GLY A 246 -3.62 -12.82 -33.30
N ASN A 247 -3.87 -11.55 -33.57
CA ASN A 247 -2.80 -10.59 -33.82
C ASN A 247 -3.17 -9.14 -33.45
N LEU A 248 -2.16 -8.36 -33.07
CA LEU A 248 -2.28 -6.89 -32.92
C LEU A 248 -2.15 -6.20 -34.30
N ASN A 249 -1.27 -6.72 -35.15
CA ASN A 249 -1.11 -6.31 -36.54
C ASN A 249 -0.55 -7.47 -37.38
N ARG A 250 -0.21 -7.26 -38.66
CA ARG A 250 0.29 -8.35 -39.54
C ARG A 250 1.57 -9.05 -39.03
N ASN A 251 2.38 -8.34 -38.23
CA ASN A 251 3.69 -8.78 -37.78
C ASN A 251 3.76 -9.14 -36.29
N ILE A 252 2.77 -8.74 -35.48
CA ILE A 252 2.75 -8.96 -34.04
C ILE A 252 1.60 -9.92 -33.70
N LEU A 253 1.97 -11.11 -33.23
CA LEU A 253 1.06 -12.23 -33.00
C LEU A 253 0.75 -12.38 -31.51
N VAL A 254 -0.44 -12.90 -31.22
CA VAL A 254 -0.92 -13.20 -29.87
C VAL A 254 -1.15 -14.70 -29.74
N PHE A 255 -0.53 -15.31 -28.74
CA PHE A 255 -0.64 -16.72 -28.42
C PHE A 255 -1.18 -16.91 -27.02
N SER A 256 -1.92 -17.98 -26.80
CA SER A 256 -2.06 -18.58 -25.48
C SER A 256 -0.88 -19.50 -25.20
N ILE A 257 -0.36 -19.46 -23.97
CA ILE A 257 0.74 -20.31 -23.51
C ILE A 257 0.51 -20.79 -22.08
N LYS A 258 0.80 -22.06 -21.85
CA LYS A 258 0.78 -22.69 -20.53
C LYS A 258 2.00 -23.59 -20.36
N ALA A 259 2.73 -23.40 -19.26
CA ALA A 259 3.80 -24.32 -18.88
C ALA A 259 3.21 -25.53 -18.15
N ASN A 260 3.49 -26.73 -18.64
CA ASN A 260 2.96 -27.98 -18.07
C ASN A 260 3.96 -28.68 -17.14
N LYS A 261 5.26 -28.39 -17.29
CA LYS A 261 6.31 -28.96 -16.44
C LYS A 261 7.40 -27.92 -16.19
N LEU A 262 7.84 -27.81 -14.93
CA LEU A 262 9.03 -27.05 -14.57
C LEU A 262 10.27 -27.87 -14.94
N ASN A 263 11.03 -27.41 -15.92
CA ASN A 263 12.32 -27.95 -16.33
C ASN A 263 13.20 -26.81 -16.85
N PHE A 264 14.49 -27.11 -17.04
CA PHE A 264 15.49 -26.14 -17.47
C PHE A 264 15.08 -25.42 -18.76
N GLU A 265 14.77 -26.14 -19.83
CA GLU A 265 14.45 -25.56 -21.14
C GLU A 265 13.28 -24.57 -21.07
N VAL A 266 12.18 -24.97 -20.41
CA VAL A 266 10.98 -24.14 -20.26
C VAL A 266 11.29 -22.93 -19.39
N ALA A 267 11.92 -23.13 -18.23
CA ALA A 267 12.22 -22.03 -17.32
C ALA A 267 13.19 -21.01 -17.91
N SER A 268 14.23 -21.46 -18.62
CA SER A 268 15.17 -20.60 -19.36
C SER A 268 14.46 -19.71 -20.37
N PHE A 269 13.49 -20.27 -21.10
CA PHE A 269 12.73 -19.50 -22.09
C PHE A 269 11.92 -18.37 -21.45
N PHE A 270 11.16 -18.66 -20.38
CA PHE A 270 10.42 -17.63 -19.66
C PHE A 270 11.36 -16.56 -19.10
N PHE A 271 12.51 -16.98 -18.55
CA PHE A 271 13.50 -16.09 -17.97
C PHE A 271 14.12 -15.13 -18.99
N ILE A 272 14.58 -15.63 -20.14
CA ILE A 272 15.12 -14.82 -21.26
C ILE A 272 14.11 -13.80 -21.78
N LEU A 273 12.80 -14.09 -21.64
CA LEU A 273 11.72 -13.19 -22.00
C LEU A 273 11.30 -12.23 -20.88
N GLY A 274 12.00 -12.25 -19.75
CA GLY A 274 11.80 -11.27 -18.68
C GLY A 274 10.84 -11.73 -17.58
N VAL A 275 10.46 -13.01 -17.48
CA VAL A 275 9.56 -13.48 -16.41
C VAL A 275 10.06 -14.77 -15.76
N ASN A 276 9.74 -14.95 -14.48
CA ASN A 276 10.17 -16.08 -13.66
C ASN A 276 9.08 -17.16 -13.60
N LEU A 277 9.35 -18.35 -14.14
CA LEU A 277 8.45 -19.50 -14.00
C LEU A 277 8.58 -20.12 -12.61
N VAL A 278 7.48 -20.16 -11.86
CA VAL A 278 7.41 -20.64 -10.48
C VAL A 278 6.29 -21.66 -10.28
N ASN A 279 6.43 -22.54 -9.28
CA ASN A 279 5.38 -23.50 -8.93
C ASN A 279 4.14 -22.83 -8.32
N LYS A 280 4.36 -21.80 -7.50
CA LYS A 280 3.31 -21.02 -6.81
C LYS A 280 3.71 -19.55 -6.84
N LEU A 281 2.73 -18.67 -7.08
CA LEU A 281 2.97 -17.22 -7.06
C LEU A 281 3.22 -16.72 -5.64
N ASP A 282 4.17 -15.82 -5.52
CA ASP A 282 4.52 -15.11 -4.28
C ASP A 282 3.65 -13.86 -4.16
N LYS A 283 2.32 -14.05 -4.03
CA LYS A 283 1.39 -12.94 -3.82
C LYS A 283 1.48 -12.43 -2.39
N VAL A 284 1.55 -11.12 -2.25
CA VAL A 284 1.58 -10.44 -0.96
C VAL A 284 0.23 -9.79 -0.70
N TYR A 285 -0.24 -9.89 0.53
CA TYR A 285 -1.57 -9.42 0.92
C TYR A 285 -1.45 -8.48 2.12
N PRO A 286 -2.11 -7.32 2.11
CA PRO A 286 -2.34 -6.58 3.36
C PRO A 286 -3.25 -7.41 4.26
N ILE A 287 -2.80 -7.70 5.48
CA ILE A 287 -3.57 -8.43 6.50
C ILE A 287 -4.06 -7.53 7.63
N TRP A 288 -3.42 -6.38 7.84
CA TRP A 288 -3.86 -5.37 8.81
C TRP A 288 -3.36 -3.97 8.39
N PRO A 289 -4.11 -2.88 8.64
CA PRO A 289 -5.48 -2.83 9.17
C PRO A 289 -6.51 -3.37 8.18
N GLU A 290 -7.78 -3.36 8.59
CA GLU A 290 -8.92 -3.53 7.68
C GLU A 290 -8.69 -2.69 6.42
N THR A 291 -8.72 -3.36 5.27
CA THR A 291 -8.38 -2.74 3.99
C THR A 291 -9.45 -3.11 2.96
N ILE A 292 -10.11 -2.11 2.38
CA ILE A 292 -10.98 -2.35 1.24
C ILE A 292 -10.11 -2.45 -0.01
N ARG A 293 -10.25 -3.55 -0.76
CA ARG A 293 -9.64 -3.69 -2.08
C ARG A 293 -10.61 -3.21 -3.15
N SER A 294 -10.18 -2.25 -3.97
CA SER A 294 -10.92 -1.81 -5.17
C SER A 294 -9.98 -1.81 -6.36
N GLN A 295 -10.10 -2.81 -7.24
CA GLN A 295 -9.27 -2.99 -8.43
C GLN A 295 -7.76 -2.90 -8.10
N ASP A 296 -7.19 -1.69 -8.27
CA ASP A 296 -5.76 -1.37 -8.19
C ASP A 296 -5.38 -0.57 -6.94
N ARG A 297 -6.31 -0.48 -5.98
CA ARG A 297 -6.13 0.34 -4.78
C ARG A 297 -6.55 -0.42 -3.53
N TYR A 298 -5.83 -0.12 -2.46
CA TYR A 298 -6.15 -0.52 -1.11
C TYR A 298 -6.47 0.72 -0.29
N PHE A 299 -7.53 0.65 0.52
CA PHE A 299 -7.91 1.71 1.45
C PHE A 299 -7.65 1.27 2.89
N PRO A 300 -6.43 1.45 3.43
CA PRO A 300 -6.13 1.09 4.82
C PRO A 300 -6.59 2.18 5.79
N ASN A 301 -7.06 1.77 6.97
CA ASN A 301 -7.47 2.69 8.05
C ASN A 301 -6.31 3.25 8.90
N SER A 302 -5.08 2.84 8.61
CA SER A 302 -3.89 3.21 9.37
C SER A 302 -2.70 3.36 8.43
N ASN A 303 -1.74 4.18 8.87
CA ASN A 303 -0.46 4.37 8.20
C ASN A 303 0.51 3.20 8.38
N GLU A 304 0.20 2.25 9.27
CA GLU A 304 0.96 1.03 9.50
C GLU A 304 0.27 -0.14 8.81
N LEU A 305 0.95 -0.73 7.85
CA LEU A 305 0.53 -1.94 7.14
C LEU A 305 1.28 -3.15 7.65
N ILE A 306 0.53 -4.23 7.84
CA ILE A 306 1.05 -5.56 8.06
C ILE A 306 0.79 -6.33 6.78
N LEU A 307 1.86 -6.77 6.12
CA LEU A 307 1.79 -7.55 4.89
C LEU A 307 2.11 -9.01 5.17
N TYR A 308 1.38 -9.92 4.55
CA TYR A 308 1.65 -11.35 4.59
C TYR A 308 2.31 -11.81 3.30
N ASN A 309 3.48 -12.44 3.42
CA ASN A 309 4.15 -13.13 2.32
C ASN A 309 4.14 -14.66 2.59
N PRO A 310 3.35 -15.45 1.83
CA PRO A 310 3.21 -16.89 2.03
C PRO A 310 4.52 -17.68 1.92
N LYS A 311 5.50 -17.19 1.16
CA LYS A 311 6.77 -17.91 0.93
C LYS A 311 7.75 -17.77 2.10
N LYS A 312 7.67 -16.66 2.84
CA LYS A 312 8.58 -16.37 3.96
C LYS A 312 8.00 -16.71 5.33
N TYR A 313 6.76 -17.21 5.40
CA TYR A 313 6.02 -17.41 6.67
C TYR A 313 6.07 -16.18 7.59
N GLY A 314 6.26 -15.00 7.00
CA GLY A 314 6.66 -13.78 7.70
C GLY A 314 5.59 -12.71 7.55
N ILE A 315 5.22 -12.14 8.70
CA ILE A 315 4.56 -10.85 8.78
C ILE A 315 5.62 -9.78 8.46
N ALA A 316 5.50 -9.09 7.33
CA ALA A 316 6.27 -7.89 7.07
C ALA A 316 5.52 -6.71 7.71
N LEU A 317 5.99 -6.29 8.88
CA LEU A 317 5.67 -4.97 9.40
C LEU A 317 6.27 -3.94 8.44
N GLN A 318 5.54 -2.85 8.20
CA GLN A 318 6.03 -1.69 7.45
C GLN A 318 7.20 -1.03 8.20
N ALA A 319 8.36 -1.68 8.19
CA ALA A 319 9.62 -1.14 8.66
C ALA A 319 10.40 -0.67 7.44
N SER A 320 10.79 0.61 7.48
CA SER A 320 11.81 1.20 6.61
C SER A 320 12.87 0.18 6.22
N ARG A 321 13.21 0.15 4.93
CA ARG A 321 14.37 -0.58 4.37
C ARG A 321 15.47 -0.70 5.43
N SER A 322 15.82 -1.91 5.86
CA SER A 322 17.15 -2.10 6.38
C SER A 322 18.10 -1.86 5.20
N ALA A 323 19.19 -1.12 5.43
CA ALA A 323 20.17 -0.82 4.39
C ALA A 323 20.85 -2.09 3.82
N ASN A 324 20.58 -3.26 4.40
CA ASN A 324 21.23 -4.53 4.12
C ASN A 324 20.22 -5.63 3.72
N ALA A 325 19.03 -5.29 3.20
CA ALA A 325 18.11 -6.32 2.69
C ALA A 325 18.73 -7.00 1.46
N ASP A 326 18.82 -8.33 1.49
CA ASP A 326 19.38 -9.15 0.41
C ASP A 326 18.73 -8.81 -0.93
N ILE A 327 19.58 -8.55 -1.92
CA ILE A 327 19.19 -7.91 -3.18
C ILE A 327 18.34 -8.86 -4.05
N ASP A 328 18.36 -10.17 -3.76
CA ASP A 328 17.58 -11.20 -4.45
C ASP A 328 16.13 -11.35 -3.98
N GLU A 329 15.73 -10.60 -2.95
CA GLU A 329 14.44 -10.78 -2.31
C GLU A 329 13.34 -9.83 -2.81
N ASN A 330 12.08 -10.22 -2.59
CA ASN A 330 10.95 -9.31 -2.76
C ASN A 330 11.02 -8.21 -1.67
N VAL A 331 11.38 -7.00 -2.08
CA VAL A 331 11.44 -5.82 -1.20
C VAL A 331 10.14 -5.03 -1.32
N PHE A 332 9.64 -4.55 -0.18
CA PHE A 332 8.43 -3.74 -0.07
C PHE A 332 8.82 -2.32 0.31
N VAL A 333 8.47 -1.34 -0.53
CA VAL A 333 8.80 0.06 -0.28
C VAL A 333 7.51 0.89 -0.29
N PRO A 334 7.11 1.47 0.85
CA PRO A 334 6.10 2.51 0.86
C PRO A 334 6.73 3.84 0.41
N GLU A 335 6.11 4.50 -0.56
CA GLU A 335 6.55 5.81 -1.05
C GLU A 335 5.39 6.82 -1.02
N PRO A 336 5.58 8.03 -0.47
CA PRO A 336 4.58 9.08 -0.56
C PRO A 336 4.46 9.57 -2.01
N LEU A 337 3.23 9.72 -2.51
CA LEU A 337 2.97 10.23 -3.85
C LEU A 337 3.16 11.75 -3.94
N ILE A 338 2.75 12.47 -2.90
CA ILE A 338 2.86 13.92 -2.76
C ILE A 338 3.31 14.21 -1.32
N SER A 339 4.13 15.24 -1.12
CA SER A 339 4.54 15.66 0.22
C SER A 339 3.30 15.97 1.08
N ASN A 340 3.22 15.36 2.27
CA ASN A 340 2.10 15.42 3.23
C ASN A 340 0.81 14.63 2.90
N ASP A 341 0.80 13.68 1.96
CA ASP A 341 -0.44 12.98 1.63
C ASP A 341 -0.66 11.63 2.36
N ARG A 342 -1.94 11.35 2.63
CA ARG A 342 -2.55 10.05 2.96
C ARG A 342 -2.54 9.07 1.79
N ARG A 343 -1.91 9.46 0.67
CA ARG A 343 -1.71 8.67 -0.56
C ARG A 343 -0.27 8.18 -0.63
N ARG A 344 -0.12 6.86 -0.70
CA ARG A 344 1.17 6.19 -0.83
C ARG A 344 1.10 5.17 -1.96
N ALA A 345 2.24 4.80 -2.51
CA ALA A 345 2.38 3.59 -3.30
C ALA A 345 3.10 2.52 -2.47
N LEU A 346 2.57 1.30 -2.46
CA LEU A 346 3.29 0.12 -2.05
C LEU A 346 3.96 -0.47 -3.28
N ILE A 347 5.28 -0.43 -3.33
CA ILE A 347 6.07 -0.99 -4.41
C ILE A 347 6.60 -2.35 -3.99
N THR A 348 6.43 -3.35 -4.85
CA THR A 348 7.13 -4.62 -4.72
C THR A 348 8.21 -4.70 -5.77
N SER A 349 9.43 -5.03 -5.37
CA SER A 349 10.57 -5.16 -6.28
C SER A 349 11.33 -6.44 -6.04
N LYS A 350 11.95 -6.98 -7.08
CA LYS A 350 12.89 -8.11 -7.02
C LYS A 350 14.14 -7.74 -7.83
N ASN A 351 15.34 -7.95 -7.27
CA ASN A 351 16.60 -7.59 -7.92
C ASN A 351 16.61 -6.13 -8.40
N SER A 352 16.14 -5.20 -7.56
CA SER A 352 15.98 -3.77 -7.89
C SER A 352 14.97 -3.43 -9.02
N TYR A 353 14.33 -4.41 -9.66
CA TYR A 353 13.25 -4.17 -10.62
C TYR A 353 11.89 -4.17 -9.94
N ILE A 354 11.04 -3.20 -10.29
CA ILE A 354 9.66 -3.13 -9.80
C ILE A 354 8.83 -4.22 -10.48
N THR A 355 8.33 -5.15 -9.68
CA THR A 355 7.53 -6.31 -10.12
C THR A 355 6.03 -6.13 -9.88
N ASP A 356 5.63 -5.16 -9.07
CA ASP A 356 4.26 -4.69 -8.92
C ASP A 356 4.24 -3.36 -8.13
N TYR A 357 3.14 -2.63 -8.22
CA TYR A 357 2.86 -1.53 -7.31
C TYR A 357 1.36 -1.37 -7.12
N VAL A 358 0.96 -0.95 -5.93
CA VAL A 358 -0.44 -0.73 -5.57
C VAL A 358 -0.58 0.57 -4.81
N PHE A 359 -1.60 1.37 -5.12
CA PHE A 359 -1.85 2.60 -4.38
C PHE A 359 -2.59 2.32 -3.09
N LEU A 360 -2.07 2.91 -2.02
CA LEU A 360 -2.62 2.92 -0.68
C LEU A 360 -3.23 4.29 -0.45
N TRP A 361 -4.54 4.34 -0.25
CA TRP A 361 -5.22 5.59 0.00
C TRP A 361 -5.95 5.54 1.33
N GLN A 362 -5.45 6.29 2.31
CA GLN A 362 -6.16 6.44 3.57
C GLN A 362 -7.35 7.37 3.37
N ASP A 363 -8.49 6.76 3.09
CA ASP A 363 -9.79 7.42 3.01
C ASP A 363 -10.67 6.94 4.17
N ASP A 364 -10.66 7.73 5.25
CA ASP A 364 -11.46 7.45 6.45
C ASP A 364 -12.96 7.33 6.08
N THR A 365 -13.44 7.96 4.99
CA THR A 365 -14.87 7.98 4.60
C THR A 365 -15.35 6.67 3.95
N LYS A 366 -14.46 5.91 3.30
CA LYS A 366 -14.82 4.64 2.64
C LYS A 366 -15.02 3.50 3.63
N LEU A 367 -14.27 3.49 4.74
CA LEU A 367 -14.44 2.53 5.84
C LEU A 367 -15.40 3.02 6.93
N THR A 368 -15.54 4.34 7.14
CA THR A 368 -16.52 4.90 8.10
C THR A 368 -17.96 4.91 7.59
N LYS A 369 -18.24 4.40 6.38
CA LYS A 369 -19.54 3.79 6.10
C LYS A 369 -19.68 2.47 6.87
N ARG A 370 -19.56 2.52 8.21
CA ARG A 370 -20.63 1.90 8.99
C ARG A 370 -21.89 2.44 8.34
N LYS A 371 -22.74 1.57 7.79
CA LYS A 371 -24.15 1.96 7.61
C LYS A 371 -24.45 2.72 8.88
N SER A 372 -24.76 4.02 8.79
CA SER A 372 -25.46 4.68 9.87
C SER A 372 -26.67 3.80 10.05
N VAL A 373 -26.60 2.89 11.02
CA VAL A 373 -27.72 2.06 11.42
C VAL A 373 -28.61 3.09 12.05
N LYS A 374 -29.42 3.77 11.23
CA LYS A 374 -30.34 4.83 11.62
C LYS A 374 -31.03 4.32 12.87
N ASN A 375 -30.61 4.83 14.04
CA ASN A 375 -30.89 4.32 15.38
C ASN A 375 -32.03 3.29 15.40
N GLU A 376 -31.70 2.00 15.21
CA GLU A 376 -32.67 0.91 15.26
C GLU A 376 -33.17 0.67 16.69
N VAL A 377 -32.55 1.34 17.65
CA VAL A 377 -32.92 1.34 19.06
C VAL A 377 -33.30 2.75 19.51
N THR A 378 -34.42 2.84 20.18
CA THR A 378 -34.92 4.03 20.88
C THR A 378 -34.66 3.89 22.37
N VAL A 379 -34.04 4.91 22.96
CA VAL A 379 -33.82 5.02 24.41
C VAL A 379 -34.56 6.26 24.90
N TYR A 380 -35.37 6.13 25.93
CA TYR A 380 -36.12 7.23 26.52
C TYR A 380 -36.34 7.02 28.01
N ASP A 381 -36.49 8.11 28.75
CA ASP A 381 -36.85 8.09 30.17
C ASP A 381 -38.37 8.24 30.37
N SER A 382 -38.82 8.45 31.61
CA SER A 382 -40.25 8.60 31.91
C SER A 382 -40.91 9.82 31.29
N ASP A 383 -40.12 10.85 30.91
CA ASP A 383 -40.63 12.03 30.22
C ASP A 383 -40.81 11.75 28.71
N ARG A 384 -40.53 10.51 28.27
CA ARG A 384 -40.48 10.08 26.86
C ARG A 384 -39.51 10.92 26.02
N ASN A 385 -38.50 11.50 26.65
CA ASN A 385 -37.53 12.33 25.95
C ASN A 385 -36.47 11.45 25.26
N SER A 386 -36.75 11.05 24.01
CA SER A 386 -35.80 10.29 23.20
C SER A 386 -34.61 11.12 22.71
N ASP A 387 -34.79 12.43 22.59
CA ASP A 387 -33.78 13.34 22.04
C ASP A 387 -32.59 13.49 22.98
N LYS A 388 -32.83 13.41 24.30
CA LYS A 388 -31.77 13.33 25.33
C LYS A 388 -30.82 12.16 25.07
N TYR A 389 -31.32 11.03 24.56
CA TYR A 389 -30.54 9.81 24.34
C TYR A 389 -30.24 9.52 22.87
N GLN A 390 -30.22 10.55 22.02
CA GLN A 390 -30.06 10.38 20.57
C GLN A 390 -28.67 9.89 20.14
N PHE A 391 -27.62 10.23 20.88
CA PHE A 391 -26.24 9.90 20.53
C PHE A 391 -25.89 8.42 20.75
N GLU A 392 -24.98 7.87 19.93
CA GLU A 392 -24.52 6.48 20.03
C GLU A 392 -23.62 6.27 21.25
N ILE A 393 -22.75 7.23 21.56
CA ILE A 393 -21.87 7.19 22.73
C ILE A 393 -21.93 8.54 23.41
N TYR A 394 -22.34 8.58 24.69
CA TYR A 394 -22.42 9.83 25.44
C TYR A 394 -22.28 9.62 26.95
N THR A 395 -21.71 10.62 27.63
CA THR A 395 -21.63 10.66 29.10
C THR A 395 -22.62 11.71 29.62
N TYR A 396 -23.58 11.24 30.40
CA TYR A 396 -24.63 12.03 31.02
C TYR A 396 -24.23 12.44 32.44
N ASN A 397 -24.46 13.71 32.77
CA ASN A 397 -24.24 14.25 34.11
C ASN A 397 -25.47 14.10 35.02
N GLU A 398 -26.58 13.63 34.47
CA GLU A 398 -27.84 13.44 35.18
C GLU A 398 -28.34 12.03 34.92
N LEU A 399 -28.82 11.36 35.98
CA LEU A 399 -29.49 10.08 35.86
C LEU A 399 -30.81 10.20 35.09
N PRO A 400 -31.31 9.11 34.49
CA PRO A 400 -32.65 9.06 33.91
C PRO A 400 -33.72 9.32 34.97
N LYS A 401 -34.88 9.84 34.57
CA LYS A 401 -36.01 10.06 35.50
C LYS A 401 -36.93 8.85 35.56
N LYS A 402 -37.18 8.30 36.76
CA LYS A 402 -38.13 7.22 37.11
C LYS A 402 -37.87 5.83 36.49
N LYS A 403 -37.39 5.78 35.24
CA LYS A 403 -36.99 4.58 34.51
C LYS A 403 -36.24 4.96 33.24
N LEU A 404 -35.41 4.05 32.75
CA LEU A 404 -34.86 4.08 31.40
C LEU A 404 -35.45 2.92 30.58
N VAL A 405 -35.99 3.22 29.41
CA VAL A 405 -36.57 2.21 28.51
C VAL A 405 -35.75 2.16 27.24
N ILE A 406 -35.37 0.94 26.84
CA ILE A 406 -34.57 0.63 25.66
C ILE A 406 -35.41 -0.29 24.78
N GLU A 407 -35.72 0.13 23.55
CA GLU A 407 -36.68 -0.54 22.68
C GLU A 407 -36.15 -0.64 21.25
N SER A 408 -36.16 -1.86 20.69
CA SER A 408 -35.86 -2.11 19.28
C SER A 408 -37.04 -1.70 18.40
N LYS A 409 -36.78 -0.90 17.37
CA LYS A 409 -37.79 -0.49 16.37
C LYS A 409 -38.27 -1.65 15.51
N LYS A 410 -37.46 -2.69 15.36
CA LYS A 410 -37.76 -3.89 14.56
C LYS A 410 -38.24 -5.08 15.39
N GLN A 411 -38.41 -4.90 16.70
CA GLN A 411 -38.72 -5.98 17.65
C GLN A 411 -37.64 -7.09 17.72
N GLU A 412 -36.41 -6.80 17.29
CA GLU A 412 -35.26 -7.70 17.44
C GLU A 412 -34.81 -7.78 18.90
N ILE A 413 -34.23 -8.91 19.31
CA ILE A 413 -33.74 -9.13 20.67
C ILE A 413 -32.44 -8.33 20.87
N LEU A 414 -32.44 -7.41 21.82
CA LEU A 414 -31.26 -6.63 22.22
C LEU A 414 -30.63 -7.24 23.46
N THR A 415 -29.31 -7.15 23.58
CA THR A 415 -28.57 -7.45 24.83
C THR A 415 -28.16 -6.13 25.48
N VAL A 416 -28.67 -5.85 26.67
CA VAL A 416 -28.37 -4.65 27.47
C VAL A 416 -27.52 -5.07 28.66
N ILE A 417 -26.33 -4.49 28.78
CA ILE A 417 -25.37 -4.81 29.83
C ILE A 417 -25.09 -3.57 30.66
N LEU A 418 -25.26 -3.67 31.97
CA LEU A 418 -24.85 -2.64 32.93
C LEU A 418 -23.44 -2.96 33.41
N TYR A 419 -22.59 -1.93 33.45
CA TYR A 419 -21.22 -2.00 33.88
C TYR A 419 -21.00 -1.06 35.07
N GLU A 420 -20.23 -1.55 36.04
CA GLU A 420 -19.70 -0.77 37.15
C GLU A 420 -18.18 -0.91 37.16
N ALA A 421 -17.45 0.20 37.13
CA ALA A 421 -15.98 0.20 36.99
C ALA A 421 -15.44 -0.70 35.84
N SER A 422 -16.18 -0.77 34.72
CA SER A 422 -15.88 -1.63 33.55
C SER A 422 -16.08 -3.14 33.76
N ILE A 423 -16.70 -3.55 34.87
CA ILE A 423 -17.11 -4.94 35.14
C ILE A 423 -18.61 -5.06 34.85
N PRO A 424 -19.06 -6.05 34.05
CA PRO A 424 -20.48 -6.26 33.81
C PRO A 424 -21.16 -6.75 35.10
N VAL A 425 -22.19 -6.04 35.56
CA VAL A 425 -22.91 -6.32 36.80
C VAL A 425 -24.33 -6.85 36.56
N ASP A 426 -24.93 -6.54 35.42
CA ASP A 426 -26.25 -7.05 35.03
C ASP A 426 -26.33 -7.19 33.50
N ILE A 427 -27.03 -8.22 33.02
CA ILE A 427 -27.24 -8.51 31.59
C ILE A 427 -28.72 -8.83 31.40
N ARG A 428 -29.37 -8.10 30.50
CA ARG A 428 -30.78 -8.28 30.16
C ARG A 428 -30.95 -8.44 28.66
N GLU A 429 -31.88 -9.31 28.26
CA GLU A 429 -32.19 -9.56 26.86
C GLU A 429 -33.67 -9.34 26.55
N GLY A 430 -33.94 -8.74 25.41
CA GLY A 430 -35.31 -8.60 24.91
C GLY A 430 -35.46 -7.49 23.88
N SER A 431 -36.60 -7.50 23.18
CA SER A 431 -36.95 -6.43 22.24
C SER A 431 -37.32 -5.11 22.91
N LYS A 432 -37.65 -5.17 24.21
CA LYS A 432 -37.92 -4.01 25.06
C LYS A 432 -37.42 -4.26 26.48
N VAL A 433 -36.33 -3.60 26.84
CA VAL A 433 -35.71 -3.68 28.18
C VAL A 433 -36.08 -2.44 28.99
N ARG A 434 -36.41 -2.64 30.26
CA ARG A 434 -36.73 -1.57 31.22
C ARG A 434 -35.78 -1.65 32.39
N LEU A 435 -35.19 -0.52 32.75
CA LEU A 435 -34.37 -0.32 33.93
C LEU A 435 -35.10 0.66 34.85
N ARG A 436 -35.22 0.31 36.13
CA ARG A 436 -35.79 1.17 37.17
C ARG A 436 -34.74 2.15 37.68
N ASP A 437 -35.17 3.21 38.36
CA ASP A 437 -34.27 4.24 38.91
C ASP A 437 -33.26 3.72 39.92
N ASP A 438 -33.66 2.73 40.74
CA ASP A 438 -32.79 2.09 41.72
C ASP A 438 -31.72 1.17 41.09
N GLU A 439 -31.80 0.94 39.78
CA GLU A 439 -30.89 0.08 39.02
C GLU A 439 -29.81 0.87 38.27
N ILE A 440 -29.87 2.21 38.27
CA ILE A 440 -28.91 3.07 37.55
C ILE A 440 -28.25 4.04 38.53
N ASN A 441 -26.97 3.77 38.84
CA ASN A 441 -26.17 4.59 39.74
C ASN A 441 -25.20 5.51 38.99
N PRO A 442 -24.77 6.62 39.62
CA PRO A 442 -23.64 7.40 39.14
C PRO A 442 -22.39 6.51 38.98
N GLY A 443 -21.55 6.81 37.99
CA GLY A 443 -20.35 6.02 37.67
C GLY A 443 -20.61 4.78 36.82
N GLN A 444 -21.86 4.35 36.67
CA GLN A 444 -22.22 3.19 35.86
C GLN A 444 -22.29 3.50 34.36
N GLU A 445 -22.13 2.45 33.57
CA GLU A 445 -22.15 2.48 32.12
C GLU A 445 -23.09 1.42 31.57
N ILE A 446 -24.00 1.79 30.68
CA ILE A 446 -24.94 0.90 30.02
C ILE A 446 -24.50 0.72 28.57
N ARG A 447 -24.34 -0.52 28.13
CA ARG A 447 -24.06 -0.89 26.73
C ARG A 447 -25.22 -1.67 26.15
N ILE A 448 -25.59 -1.37 24.92
CA ILE A 448 -26.71 -1.98 24.20
C ILE A 448 -26.17 -2.61 22.93
N TYR A 449 -26.47 -3.90 22.73
CA TYR A 449 -25.98 -4.71 21.61
C TYR A 449 -27.12 -5.35 20.83
N ASP A 450 -26.85 -5.60 19.55
CA ASP A 450 -27.55 -6.57 18.70
C ASP A 450 -26.50 -7.61 18.26
N GLY A 451 -26.61 -8.83 18.79
CA GLY A 451 -25.56 -9.83 18.70
C GLY A 451 -24.22 -9.32 19.25
N LEU A 452 -23.20 -9.23 18.38
CA LEU A 452 -21.86 -8.72 18.73
C LEU A 452 -21.68 -7.23 18.40
N VAL A 453 -22.70 -6.56 17.84
CA VAL A 453 -22.61 -5.16 17.39
C VAL A 453 -23.05 -4.23 18.52
N LEU A 454 -22.15 -3.35 18.97
CA LEU A 454 -22.49 -2.29 19.93
C LEU A 454 -23.32 -1.20 19.24
N LEU A 455 -24.56 -1.03 19.67
CA LEU A 455 -25.48 -0.03 19.15
C LEU A 455 -25.39 1.30 19.91
N LYS A 456 -25.38 1.25 21.26
CA LYS A 456 -25.31 2.43 22.12
C LYS A 456 -24.49 2.19 23.39
N ARG A 457 -23.80 3.24 23.87
CA ARG A 457 -23.04 3.30 25.12
C ARG A 457 -23.42 4.56 25.90
N LEU A 458 -24.07 4.40 27.04
CA LEU A 458 -24.52 5.48 27.91
C LEU A 458 -23.71 5.43 29.21
N LYS A 459 -22.92 6.45 29.51
CA LYS A 459 -22.18 6.54 30.77
C LYS A 459 -22.82 7.58 31.68
N PHE A 460 -22.98 7.31 32.96
CA PHE A 460 -23.45 8.29 33.94
C PHE A 460 -22.27 8.74 34.79
N ALA A 461 -21.98 10.04 34.80
CA ALA A 461 -20.84 10.57 35.55
C ALA A 461 -21.08 10.46 37.06
N ASP A 462 -20.01 10.18 37.82
CA ASP A 462 -20.04 10.28 39.27
C ASP A 462 -20.16 11.75 39.69
N ASN A 463 -21.08 12.03 40.63
CA ASN A 463 -21.32 13.39 41.14
C ASN A 463 -20.09 14.04 41.82
N ASP A 464 -19.02 13.28 42.04
CA ASP A 464 -17.78 13.76 42.67
C ASP A 464 -16.58 13.94 41.73
N SER A 465 -16.69 13.67 40.42
CA SER A 465 -15.56 13.83 39.50
C SER A 465 -15.50 15.18 38.76
N ASP A 466 -16.47 16.08 38.92
CA ASP A 466 -16.53 17.33 38.15
C ASP A 466 -16.02 18.55 38.94
N LEU A 467 -14.82 18.42 39.49
CA LEU A 467 -14.10 19.48 40.21
C LEU A 467 -13.96 20.76 39.36
N ASP A 468 -13.81 20.61 38.03
CA ASP A 468 -13.74 21.75 37.10
C ASP A 468 -15.04 22.52 37.03
N ASN A 469 -16.21 21.87 36.96
CA ASN A 469 -17.48 22.61 36.99
C ASN A 469 -17.81 23.19 38.36
N LYS A 470 -17.45 22.52 39.45
CA LYS A 470 -17.65 23.06 40.82
C LYS A 470 -16.83 24.34 41.01
N LEU A 471 -15.54 24.32 40.66
CA LEU A 471 -14.66 25.50 40.77
C LEU A 471 -15.07 26.59 39.76
N TYR A 472 -15.40 26.23 38.53
CA TYR A 472 -15.80 27.18 37.50
C TYR A 472 -17.08 27.94 37.87
N LYS A 473 -18.09 27.27 38.45
CA LYS A 473 -19.30 27.94 38.97
C LYS A 473 -18.98 28.93 40.09
N GLN A 474 -18.05 28.60 40.99
CA GLN A 474 -17.60 29.52 42.04
C GLN A 474 -16.90 30.75 41.46
N LEU A 475 -16.05 30.57 40.45
CA LEU A 475 -15.36 31.68 39.76
C LEU A 475 -16.35 32.59 38.99
N LEU A 476 -17.37 31.99 38.36
CA LEU A 476 -18.44 32.75 37.69
C LEU A 476 -19.30 33.54 38.68
N SER A 477 -19.64 32.98 39.85
CA SER A 477 -20.46 33.68 40.85
C SER A 477 -19.83 34.97 41.37
N VAL A 478 -18.51 35.13 41.23
CA VAL A 478 -17.77 36.31 41.69
C VAL A 478 -17.27 37.18 40.52
N GLN A 479 -17.70 36.90 39.29
CA GLN A 479 -17.23 37.58 38.07
C GLN A 479 -17.52 39.09 38.06
N ASN A 480 -18.58 39.52 38.76
CA ASN A 480 -18.99 40.92 38.88
C ASN A 480 -18.39 41.63 40.11
N SER A 481 -17.47 40.99 40.84
CA SER A 481 -16.78 41.64 41.97
C SER A 481 -15.71 42.63 41.52
N GLU A 482 -15.23 43.46 42.44
CA GLU A 482 -14.14 44.45 42.22
C GLU A 482 -12.97 43.80 41.45
N LYS A 483 -12.63 44.37 40.30
CA LYS A 483 -11.57 43.85 39.42
C LYS A 483 -10.22 44.47 39.76
N ILE A 484 -9.18 43.66 39.69
CA ILE A 484 -7.80 44.10 39.82
C ILE A 484 -7.01 43.78 38.55
N LYS A 485 -5.93 44.53 38.32
CA LYS A 485 -5.05 44.33 37.17
C LYS A 485 -4.41 42.93 37.22
N PHE A 486 -4.46 42.21 36.10
CA PHE A 486 -3.84 40.90 35.98
C PHE A 486 -2.31 41.03 36.03
N LYS A 487 -1.68 40.50 37.08
CA LYS A 487 -0.22 40.56 37.27
C LYS A 487 0.46 39.32 36.66
N SER A 488 1.72 39.44 36.26
CA SER A 488 2.49 38.34 35.64
C SER A 488 2.58 37.08 36.52
N ASN A 489 2.68 37.25 37.84
CA ASN A 489 2.71 36.14 38.80
C ASN A 489 1.39 35.36 38.90
N MET A 490 0.26 35.90 38.42
CA MET A 490 -1.04 35.21 38.40
C MET A 490 -1.15 34.19 37.25
N ALA A 491 -0.23 34.24 36.27
CA ALA A 491 -0.17 33.26 35.19
C ALA A 491 0.18 31.84 35.70
N ILE A 492 0.76 31.71 36.89
CA ILE A 492 1.14 30.44 37.50
C ILE A 492 -0.07 29.53 37.77
N TRP A 493 -1.27 30.10 37.98
CA TRP A 493 -2.50 29.31 38.10
C TRP A 493 -2.87 28.60 36.82
N GLY A 494 -2.44 29.08 35.65
CA GLY A 494 -2.64 28.38 34.38
C GLY A 494 -1.92 27.02 34.34
N ILE A 495 -0.85 26.86 35.12
CA ILE A 495 -0.12 25.59 35.29
C ILE A 495 -0.83 24.72 36.34
N LYS A 496 -1.38 25.32 37.40
CA LYS A 496 -2.13 24.58 38.44
C LYS A 496 -3.53 24.11 37.99
N LEU A 497 -4.07 24.71 36.93
CA LEU A 497 -5.38 24.39 36.33
C LEU A 497 -5.28 23.45 35.11
N VAL A 498 -4.22 22.62 35.03
CA VAL A 498 -4.03 21.69 33.88
C VAL A 498 -5.20 20.70 33.76
N ASP A 499 -5.72 20.21 34.88
CA ASP A 499 -6.85 19.27 34.92
C ASP A 499 -8.23 19.98 34.95
N TYR A 500 -8.25 21.31 34.78
CA TYR A 500 -9.44 22.17 34.93
C TYR A 500 -9.69 23.01 33.66
N PRO A 501 -10.13 22.40 32.54
CA PRO A 501 -10.19 23.06 31.23
C PRO A 501 -11.11 24.29 31.16
N LYS A 502 -12.25 24.31 31.88
CA LYS A 502 -13.17 25.46 31.91
C LYS A 502 -12.58 26.61 32.72
N CYS A 503 -12.03 26.32 33.91
CA CYS A 503 -11.35 27.32 34.73
C CYS A 503 -10.11 27.89 34.01
N ARG A 504 -9.40 27.07 33.24
CA ARG A 504 -8.23 27.49 32.45
C ARG A 504 -8.61 28.43 31.30
N ARG A 505 -9.70 28.15 30.58
CA ARG A 505 -10.22 29.08 29.56
C ARG A 505 -10.63 30.41 30.18
N TRP A 506 -11.35 30.38 31.29
CA TRP A 506 -11.74 31.58 32.03
C TRP A 506 -10.54 32.43 32.46
N LEU A 507 -9.47 31.80 32.97
CA LEU A 507 -8.25 32.51 33.34
C LEU A 507 -7.55 33.14 32.13
N GLN A 508 -7.58 32.48 30.96
CA GLN A 508 -7.06 33.06 29.72
C GLN A 508 -7.86 34.28 29.27
N GLU A 509 -9.18 34.25 29.39
CA GLU A 509 -10.02 35.43 29.10
C GLU A 509 -9.69 36.61 30.01
N CYS A 510 -9.45 36.37 31.30
CA CYS A 510 -8.96 37.38 32.24
C CYS A 510 -7.59 37.94 31.84
N LYS A 511 -6.68 37.08 31.35
CA LYS A 511 -5.36 37.50 30.85
C LYS A 511 -5.48 38.40 29.61
N ILE A 512 -6.35 38.04 28.67
CA ILE A 512 -6.63 38.83 27.46
C ILE A 512 -7.22 40.20 27.85
N LYS A 513 -8.18 40.21 28.77
CA LYS A 513 -8.83 41.44 29.29
C LYS A 513 -7.93 42.25 30.24
N ARG A 514 -6.76 41.72 30.62
CA ARG A 514 -5.80 42.30 31.59
C ARG A 514 -6.39 42.59 32.98
N GLU A 515 -7.51 41.95 33.32
CA GLU A 515 -8.27 42.15 34.55
C GLU A 515 -8.76 40.83 35.12
N ILE A 516 -8.78 40.69 36.44
CA ILE A 516 -9.31 39.52 37.16
C ILE A 516 -10.11 39.96 38.40
N PRO A 517 -11.25 39.32 38.74
CA PRO A 517 -11.98 39.65 39.96
C PRO A 517 -11.15 39.36 41.22
N ARG A 518 -11.10 40.33 42.15
CA ARG A 518 -10.30 40.25 43.38
C ARG A 518 -10.68 39.07 44.26
N VAL A 519 -11.96 38.72 44.29
CA VAL A 519 -12.48 37.58 45.08
C VAL A 519 -12.10 36.25 44.42
N ALA A 520 -12.06 36.19 43.09
CA ALA A 520 -11.63 34.99 42.36
C ALA A 520 -10.16 34.64 42.65
N VAL A 521 -9.29 35.65 42.82
CA VAL A 521 -7.90 35.44 43.26
C VAL A 521 -7.83 34.77 44.63
N LYS A 522 -8.68 35.17 45.59
CA LYS A 522 -8.73 34.52 46.91
C LYS A 522 -9.22 33.08 46.83
N ILE A 523 -10.19 32.79 45.94
CA ILE A 523 -10.69 31.44 45.70
C ILE A 523 -9.57 30.56 45.13
N LEU A 524 -8.87 31.01 44.09
CA LEU A 524 -7.74 30.28 43.50
C LEU A 524 -6.58 30.11 44.49
N GLN A 525 -6.31 31.11 45.34
CA GLN A 525 -5.31 30.99 46.41
C GLN A 525 -5.70 29.97 47.48
N LYS A 526 -7.00 29.85 47.80
CA LYS A 526 -7.50 28.88 48.79
C LYS A 526 -7.47 27.46 48.22
N GLU A 527 -7.90 27.30 46.98
CA GLU A 527 -8.00 26.00 46.30
C GLU A 527 -6.62 25.38 46.04
N PHE A 528 -5.66 26.21 45.64
CA PHE A 528 -4.32 25.75 45.24
C PHE A 528 -3.23 26.10 46.27
N ARG A 529 -3.62 26.25 47.55
CA ARG A 529 -2.72 26.50 48.69
C ARG A 529 -1.94 25.24 49.06
N ARG A 530 -0.99 24.89 48.21
CA ARG A 530 0.25 24.17 48.53
C ARG A 530 1.38 24.82 47.74
#